data_AF-A0A1F3FW00-F1
#
_entry.id   AF-A0A1F3FW00-F1
#
_cell.length_a   1.000
_cell.length_b   1.000
_cell.length_c   1.000
_cell.angle_alpha   90.00
_cell.angle_beta   90.00
_cell.angle_gamma   90.00
#
_symmetry.space_group_name_H-M   'P 1'
#
loop_
_entity.id
_entity.type
_entity.pdbx_description
1 polymer ?
#
loop_
_entity_poly.entity_id
_entity_poly.type
_entity_poly.pdbx_seq_one_letter_code
_entity_poly.pdbx_strand_id
1 'polypeptide(L)'
;MQKELTLEELIFKYKVILKSLLKNWVLILAFSISLGILGLLLAYVKGDKYTAKITFIFENMQNDLLSNYSKIASQFGMALGQGGGGVFDKENIIELIKSKKIIYRALLSETTIGKNRIKIVDYYIDSQKYRETWKDELKLKNIDFSKNNSSDSLQKDSLLNAFYTKITKKYLSITKVGNFSSIIELKVETKNEILSKILSEAILNSILDFYKFEMTTSSSKNISFLEQRTDSVKNALLIYENELASWEDSNLGLVKKEGFLKKRKLIRDIEILNIMYAELIKNLEISQISFANQQPVIQIIDTPKYPLDKSYISAPIAFIVGLFLGLFFSILFFTIKTILFYNIKQD
;
A
#
# COMPACT_ATOMS: atom_id res chain seq x y z
N MET A 1 -20.10 61.03 10.49
CA MET A 1 -20.58 61.72 9.27
C MET A 1 -20.34 60.80 8.08
N GLN A 2 -21.39 60.23 7.50
CA GLN A 2 -21.29 59.53 6.22
C GLN A 2 -21.15 60.61 5.14
N LYS A 3 -19.96 60.69 4.53
CA LYS A 3 -19.73 61.58 3.39
C LYS A 3 -20.53 60.99 2.23
N GLU A 4 -21.67 61.59 1.90
CA GLU A 4 -22.46 61.19 0.74
C GLU A 4 -21.62 61.42 -0.51
N LEU A 5 -21.17 60.32 -1.13
CA LEU A 5 -20.46 60.36 -2.41
C LEU A 5 -21.45 60.84 -3.47
N THR A 6 -21.29 62.07 -3.95
CA THR A 6 -22.06 62.57 -5.10
C THR A 6 -21.70 61.76 -6.35
N LEU A 7 -22.70 61.53 -7.22
CA LEU A 7 -22.54 60.80 -8.49
C LEU A 7 -21.39 61.36 -9.35
N GLU A 8 -21.17 62.67 -9.29
CA GLU A 8 -20.09 63.36 -9.99
C GLU A 8 -18.69 62.98 -9.45
N GLU A 9 -18.54 62.83 -8.13
CA GLU A 9 -17.28 62.38 -7.51
C GLU A 9 -16.95 60.93 -7.89
N LEU A 10 -17.95 60.07 -8.00
CA LEU A 10 -17.78 58.68 -8.44
C LEU A 10 -17.31 58.60 -9.90
N ILE A 11 -17.95 59.36 -10.79
CA ILE A 11 -17.58 59.42 -12.22
C ILE A 11 -16.16 59.99 -12.37
N PHE A 12 -15.82 61.01 -11.59
CA PHE A 12 -14.47 61.60 -11.63
C PHE A 12 -13.40 60.60 -11.15
N LYS A 13 -13.62 59.92 -10.01
CA LYS A 13 -12.71 58.87 -9.51
C LYS A 13 -12.53 57.75 -10.52
N TYR A 14 -13.61 57.31 -11.17
CA TYR A 14 -13.54 56.30 -12.22
C TYR A 14 -12.70 56.75 -13.43
N LYS A 15 -12.88 57.99 -13.91
CA LYS A 15 -12.06 58.56 -15.00
C LYS A 15 -10.57 58.65 -14.62
N VAL A 16 -10.25 59.02 -13.38
CA VAL A 16 -8.87 59.09 -12.88
C VAL A 16 -8.21 57.71 -12.87
N ILE A 17 -8.94 56.68 -12.41
CA ILE A 17 -8.47 55.29 -12.43
C ILE A 17 -8.25 54.81 -13.87
N LEU A 18 -9.20 55.04 -14.78
CA LEU A 18 -9.05 54.67 -16.19
C LEU A 18 -7.85 55.34 -16.84
N LYS A 19 -7.64 56.64 -16.60
CA LYS A 19 -6.49 57.38 -17.13
C LYS A 19 -5.16 56.84 -16.58
N SER A 20 -5.14 56.44 -15.30
CA SER A 20 -3.97 55.82 -14.67
C SER A 20 -3.63 54.45 -15.27
N LEU A 21 -4.65 53.62 -15.52
CA LEU A 21 -4.49 52.32 -16.18
C LEU A 21 -4.02 52.48 -17.63
N LEU A 22 -4.64 53.40 -18.38
CA LEU A 22 -4.25 53.71 -19.77
C LEU A 22 -2.86 54.35 -19.87
N LYS A 23 -2.39 55.07 -18.85
CA LYS A 23 -1.02 55.61 -18.84
C LYS A 23 0.02 54.52 -18.61
N ASN A 24 -0.30 53.53 -17.78
CA ASN A 24 0.63 52.48 -17.37
C ASN A 24 0.40 51.14 -18.12
N TRP A 25 -0.37 51.15 -19.21
CA TRP A 25 -0.77 49.94 -19.94
C TRP A 25 0.42 49.07 -20.39
N VAL A 26 1.55 49.68 -20.76
CA VAL A 26 2.79 48.96 -21.12
C VAL A 26 3.35 48.19 -19.92
N LEU A 27 3.35 48.78 -18.72
CA LEU A 27 3.81 48.12 -17.50
C LEU A 27 2.86 46.99 -17.09
N ILE A 28 1.55 47.21 -17.23
CA ILE A 28 0.51 46.20 -16.96
C ILE A 28 0.70 44.99 -17.89
N LEU A 29 0.88 45.25 -19.18
CA LEU A 29 1.07 44.23 -20.19
C LEU A 29 2.41 43.49 -20.01
N ALA A 30 3.50 44.21 -19.72
CA ALA A 30 4.81 43.61 -19.43
C ALA A 30 4.78 42.69 -18.20
N PHE A 31 4.13 43.12 -17.12
CA PHE A 31 3.98 42.31 -15.91
C PHE A 31 3.11 41.06 -16.14
N SER A 32 2.02 41.22 -16.88
CA SER A 32 1.14 40.12 -17.28
C SER A 32 1.85 39.08 -18.15
N ILE A 33 2.65 39.53 -19.13
CA ILE A 33 3.47 38.64 -19.98
C ILE A 33 4.53 37.92 -19.15
N SER A 34 5.19 38.61 -18.21
CA SER A 34 6.17 37.99 -17.31
C SER A 34 5.55 36.84 -16.49
N LEU A 35 4.35 37.05 -15.94
CA LEU A 35 3.61 36.00 -15.24
C LEU A 35 3.12 34.87 -16.16
N GLY A 36 2.74 35.19 -17.40
CA GLY A 36 2.44 34.19 -18.42
C GLY A 36 3.66 33.30 -18.73
N ILE A 37 4.83 33.89 -18.93
CA ILE A 37 6.11 33.17 -19.16
C ILE A 37 6.47 32.30 -17.95
N LEU A 38 6.29 32.81 -16.73
CA LEU A 38 6.44 32.00 -15.51
C LEU A 38 5.47 30.81 -15.49
N GLY A 39 4.21 31.00 -15.91
CA GLY A 39 3.23 29.93 -16.07
C GLY A 39 3.69 28.85 -17.05
N LEU A 40 4.26 29.24 -18.20
CA LEU A 40 4.85 28.31 -19.18
C LEU A 40 6.01 27.53 -18.59
N LEU A 41 6.94 28.20 -17.90
CA LEU A 41 8.08 27.55 -17.24
C LEU A 41 7.60 26.53 -16.21
N LEU A 42 6.58 26.85 -15.41
CA LEU A 42 6.00 25.92 -14.44
C LEU A 42 5.34 24.70 -15.09
N ALA A 43 4.62 24.89 -16.20
CA ALA A 43 4.04 23.78 -16.95
C ALA A 43 5.13 22.86 -17.52
N TYR A 44 6.19 23.44 -18.09
CA TYR A 44 7.32 22.68 -18.62
C TYR A 44 8.08 21.89 -17.54
N VAL A 45 8.34 22.51 -16.38
CA VAL A 45 9.06 21.87 -15.27
C VAL A 45 8.25 20.72 -14.66
N LYS A 46 6.94 20.90 -14.47
CA LYS A 46 6.06 19.83 -13.97
C LYS A 46 6.06 18.64 -14.94
N GLY A 47 5.99 18.92 -16.24
CA GLY A 47 6.03 17.92 -17.30
C GLY A 47 4.84 16.95 -17.24
N ASP A 48 4.83 16.04 -18.20
CA ASP A 48 3.78 15.03 -18.33
C ASP A 48 3.94 13.92 -17.27
N LYS A 49 2.83 13.47 -16.72
CA LYS A 49 2.76 12.30 -15.85
C LYS A 49 1.86 11.24 -16.46
N TYR A 50 2.31 10.00 -16.41
CA TYR A 50 1.56 8.83 -16.83
C TYR A 50 1.10 8.06 -15.60
N THR A 51 -0.19 7.76 -15.56
CA THR A 51 -0.84 7.15 -14.40
C THR A 51 -1.17 5.69 -14.70
N ALA A 52 -0.54 4.77 -13.96
CA ALA A 52 -0.93 3.37 -13.94
C ALA A 52 -1.87 3.14 -12.75
N LYS A 53 -3.08 2.62 -13.03
CA LYS A 53 -4.09 2.30 -12.02
C LYS A 53 -4.31 0.80 -11.99
N ILE A 54 -4.27 0.23 -10.78
CA ILE A 54 -4.67 -1.14 -10.48
C ILE A 54 -5.79 -1.07 -9.45
N THR A 55 -6.86 -1.82 -9.67
CA THR A 55 -7.94 -2.00 -8.70
C THR A 55 -8.02 -3.47 -8.33
N PHE A 56 -8.11 -3.76 -7.03
CA PHE A 56 -8.25 -5.12 -6.55
C PHE A 56 -9.08 -5.15 -5.28
N ILE A 57 -9.74 -6.28 -5.06
CA ILE A 57 -10.48 -6.56 -3.82
C ILE A 57 -9.56 -7.32 -2.89
N PHE A 58 -9.59 -6.94 -1.61
CA PHE A 58 -8.96 -7.68 -0.53
C PHE A 58 -10.05 -8.27 0.38
N GLU A 59 -10.30 -9.58 0.27
CA GLU A 59 -11.30 -10.31 1.06
C GLU A 59 -10.66 -11.32 2.01
N ASN A 60 -10.67 -11.04 3.32
CA ASN A 60 -10.16 -12.01 4.28
C ASN A 60 -11.09 -13.23 4.38
N MET A 61 -10.84 -14.28 3.56
CA MET A 61 -11.65 -15.51 3.51
C MET A 61 -11.71 -16.27 4.84
N GLN A 62 -10.83 -15.94 5.79
CA GLN A 62 -10.84 -16.55 7.12
C GLN A 62 -12.16 -16.29 7.86
N ASN A 63 -12.87 -15.19 7.59
CA ASN A 63 -14.17 -14.91 8.21
C ASN A 63 -15.36 -15.63 7.53
N ASP A 64 -15.30 -15.90 6.22
CA ASP A 64 -16.40 -16.53 5.47
C ASP A 64 -16.35 -18.06 5.43
N LEU A 65 -15.15 -18.65 5.45
CA LEU A 65 -15.02 -20.10 5.65
C LEU A 65 -15.42 -20.48 7.08
N LEU A 66 -15.00 -19.72 8.09
CA LEU A 66 -15.46 -19.93 9.47
C LEU A 66 -16.96 -19.70 9.63
N SER A 67 -17.60 -18.81 8.87
CA SER A 67 -19.06 -18.60 8.95
C SER A 67 -19.87 -19.76 8.37
N ASN A 68 -19.39 -20.40 7.30
CA ASN A 68 -20.04 -21.58 6.72
C ASN A 68 -19.72 -22.86 7.49
N TYR A 69 -18.50 -23.01 8.03
CA TYR A 69 -18.15 -24.16 8.87
C TYR A 69 -18.65 -24.03 10.31
N SER A 70 -18.83 -22.82 10.85
CA SER A 70 -19.49 -22.63 12.15
C SER A 70 -20.95 -23.05 12.11
N LYS A 71 -21.64 -22.95 10.98
CA LYS A 71 -22.99 -23.53 10.81
C LYS A 71 -22.97 -25.06 10.96
N ILE A 72 -21.99 -25.73 10.35
CA ILE A 72 -21.79 -27.17 10.52
C ILE A 72 -21.37 -27.50 11.96
N ALA A 73 -20.40 -26.79 12.54
CA ALA A 73 -19.92 -27.01 13.90
C ALA A 73 -20.99 -26.75 14.98
N SER A 74 -21.87 -25.76 14.76
CA SER A 74 -22.99 -25.44 15.63
C SER A 74 -24.06 -26.54 15.65
N GLN A 75 -24.24 -27.27 14.54
CA GLN A 75 -25.12 -28.45 14.50
C GLN A 75 -24.59 -29.60 15.38
N PHE A 76 -23.29 -29.62 15.65
CA PHE A 76 -22.65 -30.57 16.58
C PHE A 76 -22.38 -29.96 17.97
N GLY A 77 -22.99 -28.82 18.30
CA GLY A 77 -22.87 -28.20 19.63
C GLY A 77 -21.51 -27.55 19.93
N MET A 78 -20.67 -27.31 18.92
CA MET A 78 -19.34 -26.73 19.09
C MET A 78 -19.29 -25.27 18.65
N ALA A 79 -19.14 -24.36 19.62
CA ALA A 79 -18.89 -22.95 19.37
C ALA A 79 -17.38 -22.72 19.20
N LEU A 80 -16.93 -22.48 17.96
CA LEU A 80 -15.59 -21.95 17.71
C LEU A 80 -15.55 -20.49 18.15
N GLY A 81 -14.74 -20.20 19.18
CA GLY A 81 -14.51 -18.84 19.67
C GLY A 81 -13.99 -17.93 18.57
N GLN A 82 -14.65 -16.80 18.38
CA GLN A 82 -14.37 -15.81 17.35
C GLN A 82 -13.13 -14.99 17.75
N GLY A 83 -11.94 -15.47 17.38
CA GLY A 83 -10.67 -14.75 17.55
C GLY A 83 -10.51 -13.69 16.45
N GLY A 84 -10.67 -12.42 16.82
CA GLY A 84 -10.60 -11.28 15.90
C GLY A 84 -9.19 -10.72 15.67
N GLY A 85 -9.01 -10.08 14.50
CA GLY A 85 -7.96 -9.10 14.21
C GLY A 85 -6.70 -9.67 13.56
N GLY A 86 -6.70 -9.83 12.23
CA GLY A 86 -5.53 -10.32 11.48
C GLY A 86 -4.64 -9.19 10.95
N VAL A 87 -3.34 -9.48 10.75
CA VAL A 87 -2.41 -8.59 10.02
C VAL A 87 -2.92 -8.24 8.61
N PHE A 88 -3.86 -9.03 8.10
CA PHE A 88 -4.55 -8.86 6.82
C PHE A 88 -5.92 -8.19 6.92
N ASP A 89 -6.20 -7.43 7.98
CA ASP A 89 -7.39 -6.58 8.02
C ASP A 89 -7.29 -5.45 6.97
N LYS A 90 -8.46 -5.02 6.46
CA LYS A 90 -8.59 -4.06 5.35
C LYS A 90 -7.94 -2.69 5.64
N GLU A 91 -7.69 -2.38 6.89
CA GLU A 91 -7.00 -1.17 7.35
C GLU A 91 -5.47 -1.33 7.28
N ASN A 92 -4.96 -2.53 7.59
CA ASN A 92 -3.52 -2.84 7.67
C ASN A 92 -2.90 -3.09 6.29
N ILE A 93 -3.70 -3.50 5.31
CA ILE A 93 -3.22 -3.79 3.95
C ILE A 93 -2.58 -2.57 3.26
N ILE A 94 -3.09 -1.35 3.49
CA ILE A 94 -2.53 -0.13 2.87
C ILE A 94 -1.11 0.12 3.40
N GLU A 95 -0.90 -0.05 4.70
CA GLU A 95 0.43 0.09 5.31
C GLU A 95 1.36 -1.04 4.88
N LEU A 96 0.85 -2.28 4.77
CA LEU A 96 1.61 -3.41 4.28
C LEU A 96 2.14 -3.18 2.86
N ILE A 97 1.30 -2.66 1.96
CA ILE A 97 1.72 -2.35 0.58
C ILE A 97 2.82 -1.28 0.58
N LYS A 98 2.71 -0.28 1.45
CA LYS A 98 3.73 0.77 1.60
C LYS A 98 4.97 0.32 2.38
N SER A 99 5.01 -0.90 2.89
CA SER A 99 6.13 -1.37 3.70
C SER A 99 7.43 -1.49 2.88
N LYS A 100 8.58 -1.31 3.54
CA LYS A 100 9.89 -1.47 2.88
C LYS A 100 10.05 -2.84 2.24
N LYS A 101 9.57 -3.91 2.89
CA LYS A 101 9.67 -5.29 2.39
C LYS A 101 9.03 -5.43 1.00
N ILE A 102 7.83 -4.89 0.82
CA ILE A 102 7.10 -4.95 -0.46
C ILE A 102 7.77 -4.07 -1.52
N ILE A 103 8.06 -2.82 -1.19
CA ILE A 103 8.63 -1.88 -2.17
C ILE A 103 10.05 -2.28 -2.59
N TYR A 104 10.87 -2.79 -1.67
CA TYR A 104 12.20 -3.30 -2.01
C TYR A 104 12.10 -4.52 -2.92
N ARG A 105 11.19 -5.46 -2.62
CA ARG A 105 10.96 -6.62 -3.48
C ARG A 105 10.50 -6.20 -4.89
N ALA A 106 9.62 -5.21 -4.99
CA ALA A 106 9.16 -4.66 -6.26
C ALA A 106 10.26 -3.94 -7.05
N LEU A 107 11.17 -3.25 -6.36
CA LEU A 107 12.32 -2.60 -6.99
C LEU A 107 13.37 -3.59 -7.47
N LEU A 108 13.61 -4.65 -6.69
CA LEU A 108 14.62 -5.66 -6.99
C LEU A 108 14.13 -6.75 -7.94
N SER A 109 12.85 -6.78 -8.27
CA SER A 109 12.29 -7.73 -9.24
C SER A 109 12.74 -7.39 -10.67
N GLU A 110 12.76 -8.42 -11.50
CA GLU A 110 13.12 -8.31 -12.91
C GLU A 110 11.88 -8.06 -13.76
N THR A 111 12.06 -7.27 -14.82
CA THR A 111 11.06 -7.09 -15.88
C THR A 111 11.72 -7.22 -17.24
N THR A 112 10.95 -7.62 -18.25
CA THR A 112 11.38 -7.69 -19.64
C THR A 112 10.91 -6.44 -20.38
N ILE A 113 11.86 -5.64 -20.85
CA ILE A 113 11.61 -4.49 -21.72
C ILE A 113 12.24 -4.79 -23.08
N GLY A 114 11.40 -5.00 -24.09
CA GLY A 114 11.85 -5.50 -25.39
C GLY A 114 12.43 -6.91 -25.26
N LYS A 115 13.74 -7.07 -25.56
CA LYS A 115 14.46 -8.35 -25.45
C LYS A 115 15.32 -8.48 -24.19
N ASN A 116 15.43 -7.41 -23.39
CA ASN A 116 16.35 -7.37 -22.27
C ASN A 116 15.62 -7.58 -20.94
N ARG A 117 16.16 -8.45 -20.09
CA ARG A 117 15.76 -8.55 -18.68
C ARG A 117 16.55 -7.53 -17.87
N ILE A 118 15.86 -6.74 -17.08
CA ILE A 118 16.46 -5.69 -16.25
C ILE A 118 15.73 -5.63 -14.91
N LYS A 119 16.45 -5.31 -13.83
CA LYS A 119 15.80 -5.00 -12.55
C LYS A 119 15.06 -3.67 -12.63
N ILE A 120 13.90 -3.59 -12.00
CA ILE A 120 13.07 -2.38 -12.02
C ILE A 120 13.80 -1.20 -11.39
N VAL A 121 14.63 -1.41 -10.38
CA VAL A 121 15.47 -0.37 -9.78
C VAL A 121 16.50 0.19 -10.76
N ASP A 122 17.14 -0.67 -11.57
CA ASP A 122 18.11 -0.22 -12.59
C ASP A 122 17.38 0.59 -13.67
N TYR A 123 16.21 0.12 -14.13
CA TYR A 123 15.38 0.89 -15.06
C TYR A 123 14.88 2.21 -14.46
N TYR A 124 14.52 2.23 -13.18
CA TYR A 124 14.15 3.44 -12.46
C TYR A 124 15.32 4.44 -12.44
N ILE A 125 16.53 3.98 -12.16
CA ILE A 125 17.76 4.79 -12.20
C ILE A 125 17.93 5.44 -13.58
N ASP A 126 17.78 4.66 -14.65
CA ASP A 126 17.94 5.11 -16.03
C ASP A 126 16.84 6.11 -16.43
N SER A 127 15.58 5.79 -16.13
CA SER A 127 14.42 6.63 -16.47
C SER A 127 14.44 8.01 -15.80
N GLN A 128 15.08 8.12 -14.63
CA GLN A 128 15.24 9.37 -13.89
C GLN A 128 16.56 10.08 -14.21
N LYS A 129 17.37 9.56 -15.15
CA LYS A 129 18.69 10.09 -15.54
C LYS A 129 19.71 10.15 -14.39
N TYR A 130 19.57 9.30 -13.38
CA TYR A 130 20.49 9.29 -12.24
C TYR A 130 21.92 8.91 -12.66
N ARG A 131 22.08 8.04 -13.67
CA ARG A 131 23.42 7.70 -14.19
C ARG A 131 24.13 8.91 -14.80
N GLU A 132 23.40 9.89 -15.34
CA GLU A 132 23.99 11.13 -15.86
C GLU A 132 24.49 12.02 -14.72
N THR A 133 23.72 12.12 -13.64
CA THR A 133 24.11 12.91 -12.46
C THR A 133 25.25 12.28 -11.66
N TRP A 134 25.41 10.96 -11.71
CA TRP A 134 26.41 10.23 -10.94
C TRP A 134 27.72 9.96 -11.69
N LYS A 135 27.90 10.52 -12.89
CA LYS A 135 29.09 10.25 -13.74
C LYS A 135 30.43 10.54 -13.04
N ASP A 136 30.44 11.54 -12.16
CA ASP A 136 31.62 12.01 -11.44
C ASP A 136 31.70 11.47 -10.00
N GLU A 137 30.64 10.78 -9.53
CA GLU A 137 30.61 10.20 -8.20
C GLU A 137 31.23 8.80 -8.21
N LEU A 138 32.49 8.71 -7.76
CA LEU A 138 33.25 7.45 -7.69
C LEU A 138 32.48 6.29 -7.02
N LYS A 139 31.65 6.60 -6.02
CA LYS A 139 30.87 5.60 -5.26
C LYS A 139 29.59 5.15 -5.96
N LEU A 140 29.04 5.94 -6.89
CA LEU A 140 27.73 5.69 -7.51
C LEU A 140 27.81 5.35 -9.01
N LYS A 141 28.86 5.77 -9.70
CA LYS A 141 29.03 5.63 -11.16
C LYS A 141 28.85 4.20 -11.69
N ASN A 142 29.34 3.21 -10.94
CA ASN A 142 29.34 1.80 -11.34
C ASN A 142 28.27 0.95 -10.65
N ILE A 143 27.30 1.57 -9.96
CA ILE A 143 26.26 0.82 -9.26
C ILE A 143 25.34 0.12 -10.26
N ASP A 144 25.23 -1.19 -10.06
CA ASP A 144 24.40 -2.09 -10.84
C ASP A 144 23.74 -3.07 -9.85
N PHE A 145 22.42 -3.02 -9.74
CA PHE A 145 21.66 -3.88 -8.83
C PHE A 145 21.55 -5.32 -9.36
N SER A 146 21.81 -5.54 -10.64
CA SER A 146 21.80 -6.88 -11.25
C SER A 146 23.03 -7.70 -10.87
N LYS A 147 24.16 -7.04 -10.54
CA LYS A 147 25.38 -7.70 -10.07
C LYS A 147 25.40 -7.86 -8.55
N ASN A 148 25.71 -9.06 -8.06
CA ASN A 148 25.86 -9.32 -6.63
C ASN A 148 27.30 -9.08 -6.16
N ASN A 149 27.66 -7.80 -5.99
CA ASN A 149 28.97 -7.40 -5.47
C ASN A 149 28.84 -6.95 -4.01
N SER A 150 29.60 -7.57 -3.11
CA SER A 150 29.61 -7.25 -1.67
C SER A 150 30.18 -5.85 -1.37
N SER A 151 31.06 -5.33 -2.23
CA SER A 151 31.71 -4.01 -2.07
C SER A 151 30.74 -2.83 -2.07
N ASP A 152 29.57 -3.00 -2.70
CA ASP A 152 28.64 -1.90 -2.96
C ASP A 152 27.33 -2.07 -2.17
N SER A 153 27.27 -3.03 -1.24
CA SER A 153 26.04 -3.37 -0.50
C SER A 153 25.49 -2.17 0.28
N LEU A 154 26.35 -1.41 0.96
CA LEU A 154 25.94 -0.26 1.76
C LEU A 154 25.35 0.86 0.89
N GLN A 155 25.95 1.12 -0.27
CA GLN A 155 25.50 2.13 -1.21
C GLN A 155 24.16 1.72 -1.83
N LYS A 156 24.02 0.43 -2.20
CA LYS A 156 22.77 -0.14 -2.72
C LYS A 156 21.64 -0.03 -1.70
N ASP A 157 21.90 -0.34 -0.44
CA ASP A 157 20.91 -0.23 0.64
C ASP A 157 20.49 1.22 0.88
N SER A 158 21.46 2.15 0.87
CA SER A 158 21.18 3.58 1.01
C SER A 158 20.33 4.11 -0.15
N LEU A 159 20.67 3.74 -1.39
CA LEU A 159 19.89 4.08 -2.58
C LEU A 159 18.49 3.49 -2.54
N LEU A 160 18.33 2.21 -2.16
CA LEU A 160 17.02 1.58 -2.01
C LEU A 160 16.15 2.32 -1.00
N ASN A 161 16.72 2.73 0.14
CA ASN A 161 15.99 3.49 1.16
C ASN A 161 15.59 4.89 0.66
N ALA A 162 16.47 5.56 -0.10
CA ALA A 162 16.17 6.84 -0.73
C ALA A 162 15.05 6.71 -1.78
N PHE A 163 15.11 5.66 -2.62
CA PHE A 163 14.10 5.37 -3.64
C PHE A 163 12.77 5.00 -3.02
N TYR A 164 12.77 4.15 -1.99
CA TYR A 164 11.58 3.84 -1.20
C TYR A 164 10.88 5.10 -0.70
N THR A 165 11.64 6.00 -0.08
CA THR A 165 11.10 7.25 0.47
C THR A 165 10.52 8.13 -0.65
N LYS A 166 11.19 8.18 -1.80
CA LYS A 166 10.73 8.96 -2.95
C LYS A 166 9.47 8.36 -3.61
N ILE A 167 9.43 7.04 -3.78
CA ILE A 167 8.29 6.33 -4.39
C ILE A 167 7.05 6.46 -3.50
N THR A 168 7.17 6.12 -2.21
CA THR A 168 6.04 6.14 -1.27
C THR A 168 5.46 7.53 -1.03
N LYS A 169 6.28 8.59 -1.11
CA LYS A 169 5.82 9.97 -0.92
C LYS A 169 5.33 10.66 -2.20
N LYS A 170 5.92 10.35 -3.36
CA LYS A 170 5.71 11.12 -4.60
C LYS A 170 5.02 10.37 -5.73
N TYR A 171 5.25 9.06 -5.84
CA TYR A 171 4.85 8.29 -7.02
C TYR A 171 3.72 7.31 -6.73
N LEU A 172 3.65 6.76 -5.52
CA LEU A 172 2.66 5.77 -5.10
C LEU A 172 1.54 6.42 -4.29
N SER A 173 0.31 6.24 -4.73
CA SER A 173 -0.90 6.54 -3.98
C SER A 173 -1.75 5.28 -3.84
N ILE A 174 -2.31 5.06 -2.65
CA ILE A 174 -3.16 3.92 -2.36
C ILE A 174 -4.37 4.43 -1.61
N THR A 175 -5.55 4.15 -2.14
CA THR A 175 -6.82 4.66 -1.63
C THR A 175 -7.90 3.61 -1.71
N LYS A 176 -8.86 3.61 -0.76
CA LYS A 176 -10.08 2.81 -0.87
C LYS A 176 -11.05 3.49 -1.85
N VAL A 177 -11.66 2.71 -2.74
CA VAL A 177 -12.59 3.23 -3.76
C VAL A 177 -13.97 3.43 -3.16
N GLY A 178 -14.24 4.61 -2.61
CA GLY A 178 -15.51 4.92 -1.93
C GLY A 178 -15.56 4.41 -0.49
N ASN A 179 -16.51 4.94 0.30
CA ASN A 179 -16.51 4.78 1.76
C ASN A 179 -16.91 3.37 2.26
N PHE A 180 -17.51 2.53 1.41
CA PHE A 180 -18.02 1.20 1.77
C PHE A 180 -17.47 0.05 0.93
N SER A 181 -16.53 0.32 0.03
CA SER A 181 -15.99 -0.70 -0.87
C SER A 181 -14.79 -1.42 -0.27
N SER A 182 -14.70 -2.74 -0.49
CA SER A 182 -13.50 -3.55 -0.28
C SER A 182 -12.43 -3.35 -1.37
N ILE A 183 -12.73 -2.53 -2.38
CA ILE A 183 -11.85 -2.25 -3.51
C ILE A 183 -10.77 -1.26 -3.10
N ILE A 184 -9.53 -1.64 -3.35
CA ILE A 184 -8.33 -0.83 -3.16
C ILE A 184 -7.83 -0.39 -4.54
N GLU A 185 -7.60 0.90 -4.69
CA GLU A 185 -6.93 1.50 -5.85
C GLU A 185 -5.46 1.74 -5.51
N LEU A 186 -4.58 1.10 -6.28
CA LEU A 186 -3.14 1.37 -6.30
C LEU A 186 -2.83 2.19 -7.55
N LYS A 187 -2.27 3.39 -7.34
CA LYS A 187 -1.92 4.33 -8.40
C LYS A 187 -0.43 4.63 -8.36
N VAL A 188 0.23 4.49 -9.52
CA VAL A 188 1.62 4.89 -9.72
C VAL A 188 1.70 5.97 -10.80
N GLU A 189 2.26 7.12 -10.45
CA GLU A 189 2.42 8.27 -11.35
C GLU A 189 3.89 8.62 -11.55
N THR A 190 4.38 8.52 -12.78
CA THR A 190 5.76 8.89 -13.13
C THR A 190 5.83 9.62 -14.48
N LYS A 191 6.98 10.22 -14.80
CA LYS A 191 7.21 10.88 -16.11
C LYS A 191 7.39 9.90 -17.27
N ASN A 192 7.57 8.61 -16.99
CA ASN A 192 7.81 7.57 -17.98
C ASN A 192 6.66 6.55 -17.93
N GLU A 193 5.95 6.42 -19.03
CA GLU A 193 4.79 5.54 -19.14
C GLU A 193 5.10 4.07 -18.79
N ILE A 194 6.23 3.56 -19.29
CA ILE A 194 6.69 2.19 -19.04
C ILE A 194 6.98 2.01 -17.55
N LEU A 195 7.69 2.97 -16.93
CA LEU A 195 8.02 2.91 -15.51
C LEU A 195 6.75 2.87 -14.64
N SER A 196 5.76 3.70 -14.93
CA SER A 196 4.50 3.74 -14.19
C SER A 196 3.82 2.36 -14.19
N LYS A 197 3.74 1.73 -15.37
CA LYS A 197 3.15 0.40 -15.52
C LYS A 197 3.94 -0.67 -14.76
N ILE A 198 5.22 -0.86 -15.11
CA ILE A 198 6.02 -1.96 -14.54
C ILE A 198 6.12 -1.86 -13.02
N LEU A 199 6.22 -0.64 -12.46
CA LEU A 199 6.34 -0.45 -11.03
C LEU A 199 5.02 -0.78 -10.32
N SER A 200 3.88 -0.39 -10.90
CA SER A 200 2.56 -0.75 -10.35
C SER A 200 2.34 -2.27 -10.33
N GLU A 201 2.65 -2.95 -11.44
CA GLU A 201 2.53 -4.41 -11.56
C GLU A 201 3.51 -5.13 -10.63
N ALA A 202 4.73 -4.64 -10.49
CA ALA A 202 5.72 -5.22 -9.60
C ALA A 202 5.36 -5.07 -8.12
N ILE A 203 4.75 -3.95 -7.74
CA ILE A 203 4.22 -3.77 -6.38
C ILE A 203 3.07 -4.76 -6.16
N LEU A 204 2.11 -4.85 -7.08
CA LEU A 204 1.01 -5.82 -7.01
C LEU A 204 1.54 -7.26 -6.85
N ASN A 205 2.44 -7.69 -7.73
CA ASN A 205 3.03 -9.04 -7.69
C ASN A 205 3.81 -9.28 -6.39
N SER A 206 4.53 -8.27 -5.88
CA SER A 206 5.25 -8.39 -4.61
C SER A 206 4.32 -8.60 -3.43
N ILE A 207 3.12 -7.98 -3.44
CA ILE A 207 2.09 -8.19 -2.43
C ILE A 207 1.49 -9.59 -2.57
N LEU A 208 1.12 -9.99 -3.78
CA LEU A 208 0.56 -11.33 -4.06
C LEU A 208 1.50 -12.43 -3.58
N ASP A 209 2.79 -12.33 -3.93
CA ASP A 209 3.78 -13.29 -3.50
C ASP A 209 4.03 -13.27 -2.00
N PHE A 210 4.10 -12.09 -1.38
CA PHE A 210 4.26 -11.97 0.06
C PHE A 210 3.08 -12.61 0.78
N TYR A 211 1.86 -12.33 0.34
CA TYR A 211 0.65 -12.90 0.91
C TYR A 211 0.63 -14.42 0.77
N LYS A 212 0.91 -14.93 -0.44
CA LYS A 212 1.00 -16.37 -0.70
C LYS A 212 2.03 -17.02 0.23
N PHE A 213 3.21 -16.41 0.36
CA PHE A 213 4.27 -16.91 1.23
C PHE A 213 3.86 -16.95 2.71
N GLU A 214 3.32 -15.85 3.25
CA GLU A 214 2.93 -15.78 4.66
C GLU A 214 1.77 -16.74 4.97
N MET A 215 0.76 -16.84 4.10
CA MET A 215 -0.35 -17.77 4.28
C MET A 215 0.10 -19.23 4.23
N THR A 216 0.88 -19.60 3.21
CA THR A 216 1.42 -20.97 3.11
C THR A 216 2.29 -21.32 4.31
N THR A 217 3.15 -20.39 4.74
CA THR A 217 4.04 -20.61 5.90
C THR A 217 3.25 -20.77 7.19
N SER A 218 2.24 -19.92 7.42
CA SER A 218 1.41 -19.97 8.63
C SER A 218 0.60 -21.26 8.68
N SER A 219 -0.06 -21.65 7.59
CA SER A 219 -0.84 -22.88 7.53
C SER A 219 0.01 -24.13 7.66
N SER A 220 1.16 -24.19 6.98
CA SER A 220 2.09 -25.32 7.09
C SER A 220 2.62 -25.49 8.52
N LYS A 221 2.99 -24.39 9.21
CA LYS A 221 3.42 -24.44 10.61
C LYS A 221 2.30 -24.94 11.54
N ASN A 222 1.06 -24.50 11.32
CA ASN A 222 -0.08 -24.92 12.14
C ASN A 222 -0.39 -26.42 11.95
N ILE A 223 -0.40 -26.90 10.70
CA ILE A 223 -0.59 -28.32 10.38
C ILE A 223 0.52 -29.15 11.05
N SER A 224 1.79 -28.78 10.86
CA SER A 224 2.92 -29.50 11.46
C SER A 224 2.85 -29.53 13.00
N PHE A 225 2.42 -28.44 13.63
CA PHE A 225 2.21 -28.40 15.08
C PHE A 225 1.09 -29.36 15.54
N LEU A 226 -0.04 -29.38 14.84
CA LEU A 226 -1.17 -30.28 15.14
C LEU A 226 -0.80 -31.74 14.90
N GLU A 227 -0.06 -32.07 13.84
CA GLU A 227 0.48 -33.41 13.57
C GLU A 227 1.36 -33.88 14.72
N GLN A 228 2.37 -33.08 15.09
CA GLN A 228 3.31 -33.43 16.17
C GLN A 228 2.59 -33.65 17.51
N ARG A 229 1.56 -32.84 17.81
CA ARG A 229 0.75 -33.01 19.02
C ARG A 229 -0.15 -34.23 18.98
N THR A 230 -0.77 -34.51 17.84
CA THR A 230 -1.58 -35.70 17.62
C THR A 230 -0.77 -36.97 17.87
N ASP A 231 0.43 -37.05 17.30
CA ASP A 231 1.33 -38.20 17.49
C ASP A 231 1.78 -38.35 18.94
N SER A 232 2.08 -37.23 19.61
CA SER A 232 2.48 -37.23 21.02
C SER A 232 1.37 -37.77 21.94
N VAL A 233 0.14 -37.30 21.73
CA VAL A 233 -1.03 -37.73 22.52
C VAL A 233 -1.38 -39.19 22.22
N LYS A 234 -1.29 -39.62 20.95
CA LYS A 234 -1.48 -41.01 20.55
C LYS A 234 -0.48 -41.95 21.23
N ASN A 235 0.79 -41.58 21.25
CA ASN A 235 1.83 -42.38 21.91
C ASN A 235 1.58 -42.46 23.43
N ALA A 236 1.19 -41.35 24.07
CA ALA A 236 0.81 -41.37 25.48
C ALA A 236 -0.39 -42.30 25.72
N LEU A 237 -1.43 -42.21 24.89
CA LEU A 237 -2.61 -43.09 24.99
C LEU A 237 -2.22 -44.57 24.95
N LEU A 238 -1.40 -44.97 23.97
CA LEU A 238 -0.91 -46.34 23.85
C LEU A 238 -0.11 -46.81 25.07
N ILE A 239 0.70 -45.93 25.67
CA ILE A 239 1.46 -46.26 26.89
C ILE A 239 0.51 -46.58 28.06
N TYR A 240 -0.50 -45.72 28.28
CA TYR A 240 -1.46 -45.90 29.36
C TYR A 240 -2.39 -47.10 29.13
N GLU A 241 -2.79 -47.37 27.89
CA GLU A 241 -3.55 -48.58 27.53
C GLU A 241 -2.75 -49.85 27.82
N ASN A 242 -1.47 -49.88 27.45
CA ASN A 242 -0.59 -51.01 27.75
C ASN A 242 -0.34 -51.16 29.26
N GLU A 243 -0.23 -50.07 30.02
CA GLU A 243 -0.10 -50.13 31.48
C GLU A 243 -1.38 -50.66 32.13
N LEU A 244 -2.56 -50.26 31.63
CA LEU A 244 -3.84 -50.78 32.10
C LEU A 244 -3.95 -52.28 31.83
N ALA A 245 -3.64 -52.74 30.60
CA ALA A 245 -3.65 -54.15 30.25
C ALA A 245 -2.69 -54.97 31.14
N SER A 246 -1.45 -54.51 31.29
CA SER A 246 -0.45 -55.15 32.16
C SER A 246 -0.90 -55.21 33.62
N TRP A 247 -1.55 -54.15 34.10
CA TRP A 247 -2.12 -54.11 35.44
C TRP A 247 -3.29 -55.10 35.56
N GLU A 248 -4.19 -55.19 34.59
CA GLU A 248 -5.30 -56.15 34.63
C GLU A 248 -4.81 -57.61 34.63
N ASP A 249 -3.84 -57.95 33.79
CA ASP A 249 -3.23 -59.28 33.73
C ASP A 249 -2.52 -59.67 35.03
N SER A 250 -1.78 -58.73 35.62
CA SER A 250 -1.01 -58.98 36.84
C SER A 250 -1.88 -59.05 38.11
N ASN A 251 -3.13 -58.57 38.05
CA ASN A 251 -3.98 -58.40 39.23
C ASN A 251 -5.29 -59.22 39.20
N LEU A 252 -5.29 -60.35 38.49
CA LEU A 252 -6.40 -61.31 38.48
C LEU A 252 -6.76 -61.76 39.92
N GLY A 253 -7.97 -61.41 40.39
CA GLY A 253 -8.50 -61.84 41.69
C GLY A 253 -8.18 -60.93 42.90
N LEU A 254 -7.64 -59.72 42.70
CA LEU A 254 -7.32 -58.79 43.79
C LEU A 254 -8.52 -58.01 44.35
N VAL A 255 -8.63 -57.95 45.69
CA VAL A 255 -9.72 -57.27 46.45
C VAL A 255 -9.26 -55.98 47.15
N LYS A 256 -7.98 -55.58 46.98
CA LYS A 256 -7.40 -54.40 47.66
C LYS A 256 -7.90 -53.08 47.06
N LYS A 257 -8.40 -52.17 47.91
CA LYS A 257 -8.92 -50.85 47.51
C LYS A 257 -7.88 -49.96 46.81
N GLU A 258 -6.60 -50.10 47.15
CA GLU A 258 -5.51 -49.35 46.52
C GLU A 258 -5.32 -49.72 45.04
N GLY A 259 -5.43 -51.01 44.69
CA GLY A 259 -5.39 -51.47 43.29
C GLY A 259 -6.53 -50.90 42.46
N PHE A 260 -7.75 -50.88 43.00
CA PHE A 260 -8.90 -50.25 42.36
C PHE A 260 -8.69 -48.75 42.10
N LEU A 261 -7.99 -48.04 43.01
CA LEU A 261 -7.67 -46.64 42.81
C LEU A 261 -6.70 -46.45 41.64
N LYS A 262 -5.66 -47.30 41.53
CA LYS A 262 -4.72 -47.25 40.40
C LYS A 262 -5.43 -47.53 39.07
N LYS A 263 -6.24 -48.60 38.99
CA LYS A 263 -7.05 -48.91 37.80
C LYS A 263 -7.91 -47.72 37.37
N ARG A 264 -8.63 -47.12 38.32
CA ARG A 264 -9.52 -45.99 38.05
C ARG A 264 -8.77 -44.76 37.55
N LYS A 265 -7.54 -44.51 38.03
CA LYS A 265 -6.69 -43.43 37.51
C LYS A 265 -6.31 -43.70 36.05
N LEU A 266 -5.83 -44.90 35.73
CA LEU A 266 -5.46 -45.28 34.36
C LEU A 266 -6.64 -45.14 33.39
N ILE A 267 -7.83 -45.63 33.75
CA ILE A 267 -9.04 -45.49 32.91
C ILE A 267 -9.37 -44.03 32.66
N ARG A 268 -9.34 -43.19 33.70
CA ARG A 268 -9.62 -41.76 33.58
C ARG A 268 -8.57 -41.06 32.68
N ASP A 269 -7.30 -41.40 32.83
CA ASP A 269 -6.23 -40.78 32.06
C ASP A 269 -6.34 -41.20 30.57
N ILE A 270 -6.69 -42.46 30.28
CA ILE A 270 -7.04 -42.96 28.94
C ILE A 270 -8.25 -42.21 28.36
N GLU A 271 -9.30 -41.99 29.15
CA GLU A 271 -10.50 -41.26 28.71
C GLU A 271 -10.16 -39.81 28.32
N ILE A 272 -9.36 -39.12 29.14
CA ILE A 272 -8.88 -37.76 28.85
C ILE A 272 -8.05 -37.75 27.57
N LEU A 273 -7.10 -38.68 27.41
CA LEU A 273 -6.24 -38.76 26.23
C LEU A 273 -7.03 -39.08 24.95
N ASN A 274 -8.07 -39.92 25.04
CA ASN A 274 -8.98 -40.19 23.92
C ASN A 274 -9.73 -38.94 23.45
N ILE A 275 -10.27 -38.15 24.40
CA ILE A 275 -10.95 -36.88 24.09
C ILE A 275 -9.96 -35.90 23.43
N MET A 276 -8.75 -35.78 23.98
CA MET A 276 -7.71 -34.92 23.41
C MET A 276 -7.31 -35.36 22.00
N TYR A 277 -7.10 -36.66 21.79
CA TYR A 277 -6.72 -37.22 20.49
C TYR A 277 -7.78 -36.97 19.42
N ALA A 278 -9.06 -37.21 19.75
CA ALA A 278 -10.17 -36.96 18.84
C ALA A 278 -10.26 -35.48 18.43
N GLU A 279 -10.12 -34.56 19.39
CA GLU A 279 -10.15 -33.13 19.12
C GLU A 279 -8.94 -32.66 18.31
N LEU A 280 -7.75 -33.22 18.52
CA LEU A 280 -6.55 -32.90 17.75
C LEU A 280 -6.65 -33.38 16.29
N ILE A 281 -7.10 -34.62 16.05
CA ILE A 281 -7.35 -35.12 14.68
C ILE A 281 -8.36 -34.25 13.97
N LYS A 282 -9.46 -33.92 14.64
CA LYS A 282 -10.50 -33.06 14.07
C LYS A 282 -9.93 -31.70 13.66
N ASN A 283 -9.15 -31.05 14.52
CA ASN A 283 -8.54 -29.75 14.20
C ASN A 283 -7.47 -29.86 13.11
N LEU A 284 -6.74 -30.98 13.04
CA LEU A 284 -5.78 -31.26 11.98
C LEU A 284 -6.49 -31.36 10.62
N GLU A 285 -7.55 -32.15 10.53
CA GLU A 285 -8.34 -32.33 9.30
C GLU A 285 -8.96 -31.00 8.85
N ILE A 286 -9.54 -30.23 9.78
CA ILE A 286 -10.05 -28.88 9.51
C ILE A 286 -8.94 -27.99 8.94
N SER A 287 -7.73 -28.06 9.50
CA SER A 287 -6.59 -27.25 9.06
C SER A 287 -6.11 -27.65 7.67
N GLN A 288 -6.08 -28.95 7.35
CA GLN A 288 -5.71 -29.47 6.04
C GLN A 288 -6.74 -29.10 4.97
N ILE A 289 -8.04 -29.28 5.25
CA ILE A 289 -9.13 -28.86 4.35
C ILE A 289 -9.07 -27.35 4.13
N SER A 290 -8.88 -26.56 5.19
CA SER A 290 -8.77 -25.11 5.09
C SER A 290 -7.58 -24.70 4.23
N PHE A 291 -6.43 -25.35 4.37
CA PHE A 291 -5.25 -25.10 3.55
C PHE A 291 -5.47 -25.47 2.07
N ALA A 292 -6.10 -26.61 1.79
CA ALA A 292 -6.43 -27.04 0.43
C ALA A 292 -7.42 -26.08 -0.27
N ASN A 293 -8.32 -25.46 0.49
CA ASN A 293 -9.33 -24.52 -0.02
C ASN A 293 -8.87 -23.05 -0.02
N GLN A 294 -7.61 -22.74 0.29
CA GLN A 294 -7.09 -21.37 0.21
C GLN A 294 -6.97 -20.90 -1.24
N GLN A 295 -7.94 -20.09 -1.70
CA GLN A 295 -7.79 -19.26 -2.89
C GLN A 295 -7.13 -17.92 -2.56
N PRO A 296 -6.44 -17.26 -3.52
CA PRO A 296 -5.88 -15.94 -3.30
C PRO A 296 -6.99 -14.94 -2.97
N VAL A 297 -6.91 -14.37 -1.77
CA VAL A 297 -7.78 -13.33 -1.20
C VAL A 297 -7.75 -12.02 -2.01
N ILE A 298 -6.74 -11.84 -2.85
CA ILE A 298 -6.58 -10.68 -3.71
C ILE A 298 -7.16 -11.00 -5.09
N GLN A 299 -8.34 -10.46 -5.37
CA GLN A 299 -8.96 -10.53 -6.69
C GLN A 299 -8.65 -9.26 -7.47
N ILE A 300 -7.93 -9.40 -8.57
CA ILE A 300 -7.59 -8.27 -9.44
C ILE A 300 -8.83 -7.93 -10.28
N ILE A 301 -9.29 -6.67 -10.20
CA ILE A 301 -10.40 -6.18 -11.02
C ILE A 301 -9.82 -5.61 -12.32
N ASP A 302 -9.04 -4.52 -12.20
CA ASP A 302 -8.43 -3.85 -13.35
C ASP A 302 -6.92 -3.80 -13.24
N THR A 303 -6.28 -3.88 -14.42
CA THR A 303 -4.83 -3.72 -14.60
C THR A 303 -4.54 -2.64 -15.63
N PRO A 304 -3.40 -1.93 -15.50
CA PRO A 304 -3.03 -0.86 -16.42
C PRO A 304 -2.73 -1.44 -17.82
N LYS A 305 -3.42 -0.90 -18.84
CA LYS A 305 -3.17 -1.21 -20.25
C LYS A 305 -2.63 0.02 -20.95
N TYR A 306 -1.74 -0.18 -21.92
CA TYR A 306 -1.23 0.91 -22.74
C TYR A 306 -2.29 1.35 -23.77
N PRO A 307 -2.33 2.64 -24.16
CA PRO A 307 -1.58 3.75 -23.56
C PRO A 307 -2.15 4.15 -22.18
N LEU A 308 -1.29 4.62 -21.27
CA LEU A 308 -1.71 5.09 -19.94
C LEU A 308 -2.30 6.51 -20.00
N ASP A 309 -3.18 6.80 -19.02
CA ASP A 309 -3.73 8.13 -18.84
C ASP A 309 -2.61 9.15 -18.59
N LYS A 310 -2.58 10.17 -19.45
CA LYS A 310 -1.60 11.26 -19.40
C LYS A 310 -2.19 12.48 -18.69
N SER A 311 -1.68 12.77 -17.50
CA SER A 311 -1.96 14.03 -16.80
C SER A 311 -0.89 15.06 -17.16
N TYR A 312 -1.30 16.21 -17.67
CA TYR A 312 -0.40 17.30 -18.02
C TYR A 312 -1.06 18.65 -17.76
N ILE A 313 -0.24 19.64 -17.46
CA ILE A 313 -0.68 21.04 -17.49
C ILE A 313 -0.44 21.50 -18.92
N SER A 314 -1.50 21.79 -19.65
CA SER A 314 -1.39 22.33 -21.00
C SER A 314 -0.68 23.68 -20.95
N ALA A 315 0.50 23.74 -21.58
CA ALA A 315 1.31 24.95 -21.71
C ALA A 315 0.51 26.20 -22.11
N PRO A 316 -0.38 26.17 -23.14
CA PRO A 316 -1.17 27.35 -23.49
C PRO A 316 -2.17 27.75 -22.39
N ILE A 317 -2.77 26.79 -21.68
CA ILE A 317 -3.70 27.11 -20.59
C ILE A 317 -2.93 27.73 -19.41
N ALA A 318 -1.76 27.19 -19.06
CA ALA A 318 -0.91 27.78 -18.02
C ALA A 318 -0.48 29.20 -18.36
N PHE A 319 -0.16 29.48 -19.63
CA PHE A 319 0.16 30.83 -20.10
C PHE A 319 -1.03 31.77 -19.96
N ILE A 320 -2.21 31.36 -20.42
CA ILE A 320 -3.44 32.17 -20.36
C ILE A 320 -3.83 32.47 -18.91
N VAL A 321 -3.75 31.46 -18.02
CA VAL A 321 -4.04 31.64 -16.59
C VAL A 321 -3.00 32.58 -15.95
N GLY A 322 -1.72 32.44 -16.27
CA GLY A 322 -0.66 33.34 -15.80
C GLY A 322 -0.86 34.78 -16.28
N LEU A 323 -1.25 34.97 -17.55
CA LEU A 323 -1.56 36.26 -18.13
C LEU A 323 -2.74 36.91 -17.41
N PHE A 324 -3.83 36.16 -17.20
CA PHE A 324 -5.02 36.65 -16.49
C PHE A 324 -4.71 37.05 -15.05
N LEU A 325 -3.97 36.22 -14.30
CA LEU A 325 -3.53 36.55 -12.94
C LEU A 325 -2.65 37.81 -12.94
N GLY A 326 -1.73 37.94 -13.88
CA GLY A 326 -0.88 39.12 -13.98
C GLY A 326 -1.63 40.39 -14.35
N LEU A 327 -2.63 40.30 -15.22
CA LEU A 327 -3.54 41.42 -15.50
C LEU A 327 -4.30 41.82 -14.24
N PHE A 328 -4.90 40.85 -13.55
CA PHE A 328 -5.69 41.09 -12.35
C PHE A 328 -4.87 41.76 -11.24
N PHE A 329 -3.70 41.21 -10.91
CA PHE A 329 -2.82 41.79 -9.87
C PHE A 329 -2.27 43.16 -10.27
N SER A 330 -1.93 43.36 -11.54
CA SER A 330 -1.41 44.65 -12.00
C SER A 330 -2.48 45.74 -11.95
N ILE A 331 -3.70 45.45 -12.42
CA ILE A 331 -4.84 46.38 -12.33
C ILE A 331 -5.11 46.73 -10.87
N LEU A 332 -5.15 45.73 -9.98
CA LEU A 332 -5.38 45.92 -8.55
C LEU A 332 -4.27 46.77 -7.90
N PHE A 333 -3.02 46.56 -8.26
CA PHE A 333 -1.90 47.37 -7.77
C PHE A 333 -2.02 48.84 -8.21
N PHE A 334 -2.31 49.09 -9.49
CA PHE A 334 -2.43 50.45 -10.01
C PHE A 334 -3.67 51.18 -9.50
N THR A 335 -4.79 50.49 -9.27
CA THR A 335 -5.99 51.10 -8.66
C THR A 335 -5.70 51.54 -7.22
N ILE A 336 -5.10 50.67 -6.41
CA ILE A 336 -4.71 51.00 -5.03
C ILE A 336 -3.71 52.16 -4.99
N LYS A 337 -2.66 52.11 -5.83
CA LYS A 337 -1.68 53.19 -5.94
C LYS A 337 -2.32 54.53 -6.29
N THR A 338 -3.30 54.51 -7.19
CA THR A 338 -4.01 55.72 -7.62
C THR A 338 -4.90 56.28 -6.51
N ILE A 339 -5.60 55.42 -5.75
CA ILE A 339 -6.43 55.82 -4.61
C ILE A 339 -5.56 56.40 -3.47
N LEU A 340 -4.45 55.76 -3.13
CA LEU A 340 -3.53 56.24 -2.10
C LEU A 340 -2.91 57.60 -2.46
N PHE A 341 -2.44 57.77 -3.70
CA PHE A 341 -1.88 59.03 -4.16
C PHE A 341 -2.92 60.16 -4.20
N TYR A 342 -4.20 59.82 -4.43
CA TYR A 342 -5.29 60.79 -4.39
C TYR A 342 -5.60 61.26 -2.96
N ASN A 343 -5.65 60.33 -1.99
CA ASN A 343 -5.92 60.67 -0.59
C ASN A 343 -4.80 61.53 0.02
N ILE A 344 -3.53 61.23 -0.29
CA ILE A 344 -2.37 62.00 0.20
C ILE A 344 -2.34 63.44 -0.35
N LYS A 345 -3.05 63.72 -1.44
CA LYS A 345 -3.11 65.06 -2.07
C LYS A 345 -4.32 65.88 -1.63
N GLN A 346 -5.24 65.29 -0.86
CA GLN A 346 -6.41 65.96 -0.27
C GLN A 346 -6.23 66.30 1.22
N ASP A 347 -5.20 65.76 1.86
CA ASP A 347 -4.62 66.28 3.11
C ASP A 347 -3.56 67.34 2.77
#